data_AF-A0A4Q2KTE1-F1
#
_entry.id   AF-A0A4Q2KTE1-F1
#
_cell.length_a   1.000
_cell.length_b   1.000
_cell.length_c   1.000
_cell.angle_alpha   90.00
_cell.angle_beta   90.00
_cell.angle_gamma   90.00
#
_symmetry.space_group_name_H-M   'P 1'
#
loop_
_entity.id
_entity.type
_entity.pdbx_description
1 polymer ?
#
loop_
_entity_poly.entity_id
_entity_poly.type
_entity_poly.pdbx_seq_one_letter_code
_entity_poly.pdbx_strand_id
1 'polypeptide(L)'
;MKSTIAFALALIFLGGCTSQTSTFVVDNETDETLENAVIFQDDDATELGSIEPGQSKRLQFRTFSENTYTLKYIRGGEEFSANLCYQGVNYPADGVVTISETGPSIVCK
;
A
#
# COMPACT_ATOMS: atom_id res chain seq x y z
N MET A 1 -15.70 -52.10 -33.79
CA MET A 1 -16.23 -51.89 -32.42
C MET A 1 -15.08 -51.76 -31.44
N LYS A 2 -15.24 -50.86 -30.47
CA LYS A 2 -14.40 -50.58 -29.29
C LYS A 2 -13.19 -49.68 -29.50
N SER A 3 -13.54 -48.39 -29.52
CA SER A 3 -12.77 -47.26 -29.02
C SER A 3 -12.34 -47.50 -27.56
N THR A 4 -11.08 -47.19 -27.22
CA THR A 4 -10.69 -46.93 -25.84
C THR A 4 -9.81 -45.68 -25.83
N ILE A 5 -10.49 -44.53 -25.82
CA ILE A 5 -9.92 -43.24 -25.42
C ILE A 5 -9.77 -43.31 -23.90
N ALA A 6 -8.54 -43.22 -23.39
CA ALA A 6 -8.30 -43.01 -21.96
C ALA A 6 -7.85 -41.57 -21.75
N PHE A 7 -8.70 -40.84 -21.02
CA PHE A 7 -8.61 -39.43 -20.65
C PHE A 7 -7.29 -39.11 -19.93
N ALA A 8 -6.55 -38.14 -20.46
CA ALA A 8 -5.57 -37.39 -19.68
C ALA A 8 -6.33 -36.39 -18.80
N LEU A 9 -6.37 -36.65 -17.49
CA LEU A 9 -6.89 -35.69 -16.51
C LEU A 9 -5.71 -35.09 -15.75
N ALA A 10 -5.06 -34.11 -16.37
CA ALA A 10 -4.12 -33.23 -15.69
C ALA A 10 -4.93 -32.15 -14.95
N LEU A 11 -5.30 -32.41 -13.70
CA LEU A 11 -5.80 -31.36 -12.80
C LEU A 11 -4.62 -30.52 -12.31
N ILE A 12 -4.27 -29.53 -13.12
CA ILE A 12 -3.42 -28.43 -12.70
C ILE A 12 -4.35 -27.41 -12.02
N PHE A 13 -4.53 -27.53 -10.71
CA PHE A 13 -4.99 -26.40 -9.90
C PHE A 13 -3.81 -25.43 -9.73
N LEU A 14 -3.51 -24.65 -10.76
CA LEU A 14 -2.82 -23.38 -10.57
C LEU A 14 -3.84 -22.43 -9.95
N GLY A 15 -4.06 -22.57 -8.65
CA GLY A 15 -4.52 -21.46 -7.82
C GLY A 15 -3.42 -20.41 -7.84
N GLY A 16 -3.33 -19.64 -8.92
CA GLY A 16 -2.38 -18.56 -9.03
C GLY A 16 -2.66 -17.60 -7.89
N CYS A 17 -1.67 -17.34 -7.04
CA CYS A 17 -1.75 -16.22 -6.10
C CYS A 17 -2.02 -14.96 -6.93
N THR A 18 -3.26 -14.47 -6.90
CA THR A 18 -3.61 -13.22 -7.54
C THR A 18 -3.00 -12.10 -6.70
N SER A 19 -1.86 -11.59 -7.16
CA SER A 19 -1.26 -10.41 -6.54
C SER A 19 -2.19 -9.23 -6.70
N GLN A 20 -2.40 -8.49 -5.63
CA GLN A 20 -3.11 -7.22 -5.66
C GLN A 20 -2.13 -6.06 -5.67
N THR A 21 -2.58 -4.92 -6.17
CA THR A 21 -1.82 -3.67 -6.10
C THR A 21 -2.59 -2.66 -5.28
N SER A 22 -2.01 -2.26 -4.15
CA SER A 22 -2.52 -1.22 -3.25
C SER A 22 -1.82 0.10 -3.58
N THR A 23 -2.55 1.21 -3.60
CA THR A 23 -2.04 2.53 -3.96
C THR A 23 -2.30 3.52 -2.84
N PHE A 24 -1.23 4.12 -2.32
CA PHE A 24 -1.32 5.25 -1.42
C PHE A 24 -0.85 6.54 -2.09
N VAL A 25 -1.57 7.63 -1.85
CA VAL A 25 -1.13 8.99 -2.14
C VAL A 25 -0.94 9.70 -0.81
N VAL A 26 0.22 10.31 -0.59
CA VAL A 26 0.51 11.14 0.58
C VAL A 26 0.57 12.58 0.11
N ASP A 27 -0.38 13.39 0.57
CA ASP A 27 -0.51 14.81 0.29
C ASP A 27 0.04 15.60 1.47
N ASN A 28 1.02 16.47 1.20
CA ASN A 28 1.51 17.41 2.19
C ASN A 28 0.76 18.74 2.05
N GLU A 29 -0.21 19.00 2.94
CA GLU A 29 -0.93 20.26 3.03
C GLU A 29 -0.41 21.18 4.15
N THR A 30 0.74 20.85 4.73
CA THR A 30 1.41 21.70 5.73
C THR A 30 2.25 22.78 5.06
N ASP A 31 2.70 23.78 5.83
CA ASP A 31 3.69 24.75 5.39
C ASP A 31 5.15 24.28 5.55
N GLU A 32 5.36 23.11 6.15
CA GLU A 32 6.66 22.46 6.33
C GLU A 32 6.88 21.27 5.38
N THR A 33 8.15 20.94 5.11
CA THR A 33 8.52 19.73 4.37
C THR A 33 8.32 18.50 5.25
N LEU A 34 7.71 17.45 4.70
CA LEU A 34 7.73 16.13 5.33
C LEU A 34 9.04 15.45 4.96
N GLU A 35 9.94 15.30 5.90
CA GLU A 35 11.25 14.70 5.71
C GLU A 35 11.19 13.19 5.94
N ASN A 36 12.02 12.43 5.21
CA ASN A 36 12.17 10.99 5.37
C ASN A 36 10.83 10.25 5.43
N ALA A 37 9.89 10.61 4.54
CA ALA A 37 8.61 9.94 4.49
C ALA A 37 8.82 8.50 3.99
N VAL A 38 8.29 7.53 4.73
CA VAL A 38 8.43 6.10 4.47
C VAL A 38 7.10 5.42 4.76
N ILE A 39 6.66 4.54 3.87
CA ILE A 39 5.54 3.65 4.15
C ILE A 39 6.10 2.25 4.42
N PHE A 40 5.71 1.70 5.56
CA PHE A 40 5.98 0.34 5.97
C PHE A 40 4.82 -0.56 5.58
N GLN A 41 5.14 -1.71 5.02
CA GLN A 41 4.26 -2.85 4.80
C GLN A 41 4.81 -3.99 5.66
N ASP A 42 4.18 -4.25 6.81
CA ASP A 42 4.78 -5.04 7.90
C ASP A 42 6.20 -4.53 8.26
N ASP A 43 7.24 -5.34 8.02
CA ASP A 43 8.65 -5.01 8.29
C ASP A 43 9.36 -4.39 7.06
N ASP A 44 8.72 -4.42 5.88
CA ASP A 44 9.30 -3.90 4.64
C ASP A 44 9.02 -2.40 4.48
N ALA A 45 10.08 -1.61 4.34
CA ALA A 45 10.01 -0.17 4.18
C ALA A 45 10.14 0.25 2.71
N THR A 46 9.32 1.22 2.28
CA THR A 46 9.48 1.89 1.00
C THR A 46 9.53 3.39 1.18
N GLU A 47 10.66 3.99 0.77
CA GLU A 47 10.92 5.41 0.91
C GLU A 47 10.13 6.23 -0.13
N LEU A 48 9.46 7.28 0.35
CA LEU A 48 8.90 8.36 -0.47
C LEU A 48 9.90 9.54 -0.57
N GLY A 49 10.85 9.62 0.37
CA GLY A 49 11.79 10.72 0.51
C GLY A 49 11.12 11.96 1.11
N SER A 50 11.62 13.14 0.76
CA SER A 50 10.98 14.41 1.17
C SER A 50 9.75 14.73 0.32
N ILE A 51 8.73 15.30 0.96
CA ILE A 51 7.51 15.80 0.33
C ILE A 51 7.37 17.28 0.69
N GLU A 52 7.61 18.17 -0.27
CA GLU A 52 7.53 19.62 -0.05
C GLU A 52 6.10 20.09 0.19
N PRO A 53 5.89 21.28 0.80
CA PRO A 53 4.58 21.89 0.95
C PRO A 53 3.77 21.92 -0.35
N GLY A 54 2.53 21.46 -0.29
CA GLY A 54 1.61 21.39 -1.43
C GLY A 54 1.93 20.29 -2.45
N GLN A 55 2.90 19.40 -2.18
CA GLN A 55 3.21 18.27 -3.03
C GLN A 55 2.54 16.98 -2.58
N SER A 56 2.40 16.08 -3.55
CA SER A 56 1.91 14.72 -3.35
C SER A 56 2.96 13.71 -3.79
N LYS A 57 3.08 12.60 -3.06
CA LYS A 57 3.80 11.41 -3.54
C LYS A 57 2.83 10.24 -3.62
N ARG A 58 2.97 9.45 -4.69
CA ARG A 58 2.17 8.25 -4.92
C ARG A 58 3.07 7.02 -4.85
N LEU A 59 2.58 6.00 -4.17
CA LEU A 59 3.25 4.71 -4.05
C LEU A 59 2.30 3.56 -4.32
N GLN A 60 2.85 2.47 -4.86
CA GLN A 60 2.10 1.26 -5.16
C GLN A 60 2.82 0.05 -4.57
N PHE A 61 2.06 -0.78 -3.88
CA PHE A 61 2.53 -2.02 -3.24
C PHE A 61 1.90 -3.20 -3.92
N ARG A 62 2.69 -4.21 -4.26
CA ARG A 62 2.15 -5.51 -4.63
C ARG A 62 2.10 -6.40 -3.41
N THR A 63 0.98 -7.04 -3.18
CA THR A 63 0.87 -8.00 -2.08
C THR A 63 0.06 -9.23 -2.48
N PHE A 64 0.29 -10.30 -1.74
CA PHE A 64 -0.28 -11.62 -1.95
C PHE A 64 -1.13 -12.07 -0.75
N SER A 65 -1.18 -11.28 0.33
CA SER A 65 -1.87 -11.59 1.59
C SER A 65 -2.43 -10.33 2.25
N GLU A 66 -3.21 -10.50 3.31
CA GLU A 66 -3.61 -9.38 4.18
C GLU A 66 -2.40 -8.62 4.70
N ASN A 67 -2.57 -7.32 4.88
CA ASN A 67 -1.47 -6.46 5.32
C ASN A 67 -1.98 -5.18 5.99
N THR A 68 -1.12 -4.58 6.81
CA THR A 68 -1.31 -3.25 7.40
C THR A 68 -0.17 -2.33 7.00
N TYR A 69 -0.50 -1.11 6.64
CA TYR A 69 0.49 -0.13 6.23
C TYR A 69 0.63 0.98 7.27
N THR A 70 1.85 1.46 7.46
CA THR A 70 2.14 2.59 8.36
C THR A 70 2.98 3.62 7.63
N LEU A 71 2.51 4.87 7.58
CA LEU A 71 3.33 6.00 7.15
C LEU A 71 4.11 6.53 8.36
N LYS A 72 5.42 6.75 8.19
CA LYS A 72 6.26 7.52 9.12
C LYS A 72 6.92 8.68 8.38
N TYR A 73 7.12 9.79 9.07
CA TYR A 73 7.77 10.99 8.52
C TYR A 73 8.26 11.89 9.65
N ILE A 74 9.14 12.83 9.32
CA ILE A 74 9.58 13.91 10.21
C ILE A 74 8.97 15.22 9.73
N ARG A 75 8.48 16.05 10.66
CA ARG A 75 8.01 17.43 10.39
C ARG A 75 8.47 18.33 11.53
N GLY A 76 9.11 19.46 11.22
CA GLY A 76 9.63 20.38 12.25
C GLY A 76 10.65 19.75 13.21
N GLY A 77 11.34 18.68 12.79
CA GLY A 77 12.26 17.90 13.63
C GLY A 77 11.60 16.88 14.57
N GLU A 78 10.28 16.73 14.52
CA GLU A 78 9.54 15.72 15.29
C GLU A 78 9.11 14.55 14.40
N GLU A 79 9.13 13.32 14.96
CA GLU A 79 8.70 12.11 14.28
C GLU A 79 7.20 11.86 14.43
N PHE A 80 6.53 11.53 13.33
CA PHE A 80 5.11 11.22 13.27
C PHE A 80 4.87 9.85 12.63
N SER A 81 3.74 9.24 12.98
CA SER A 81 3.31 7.95 12.45
C SER A 81 1.79 7.91 12.25
N ALA A 82 1.35 7.31 11.16
CA ALA A 82 -0.07 7.12 10.84
C ALA A 82 -0.33 5.72 10.28
N ASN A 83 -1.27 4.99 10.89
CA ASN A 83 -1.76 3.72 10.34
C ASN A 83 -2.63 4.01 9.12
N LEU A 84 -2.39 3.34 8.00
CA LEU A 84 -3.14 3.54 6.76
C LEU A 84 -4.24 2.49 6.61
N CYS A 85 -4.84 2.44 5.41
CA CYS A 85 -5.91 1.52 5.08
C CYS A 85 -5.47 0.06 5.23
N TYR A 86 -6.35 -0.75 5.83
CA TYR A 86 -6.14 -2.19 5.95
C TYR A 86 -6.36 -2.86 4.60
N GLN A 87 -5.48 -3.80 4.25
CA GLN A 87 -5.65 -4.63 3.08
C GLN A 87 -6.25 -5.98 3.45
N GLY A 88 -7.46 -6.25 2.95
CA GLY A 88 -8.11 -7.55 3.08
C GLY A 88 -7.64 -8.58 2.03
N VAL A 89 -7.95 -9.86 2.26
CA VAL A 89 -7.77 -10.90 1.23
C VAL A 89 -8.56 -10.52 -0.02
N ASN A 90 -7.89 -10.35 -1.16
CA ASN A 90 -8.48 -9.97 -2.44
C ASN A 90 -9.16 -8.58 -2.49
N TYR A 91 -8.88 -7.69 -1.53
CA TYR A 91 -9.21 -6.26 -1.62
C TYR A 91 -7.94 -5.41 -1.47
N PRO A 92 -7.57 -4.54 -2.43
CA PRO A 92 -6.43 -3.66 -2.28
C PRO A 92 -6.71 -2.59 -1.22
N ALA A 93 -5.65 -2.09 -0.59
CA ALA A 93 -5.72 -0.95 0.32
C ALA A 93 -5.36 0.33 -0.45
N ASP A 94 -6.34 0.91 -1.12
CA ASP A 94 -6.18 2.19 -1.79
C ASP A 94 -6.54 3.33 -0.82
N GLY A 95 -5.73 4.38 -0.77
CA GLY A 95 -5.98 5.49 0.12
C GLY A 95 -5.29 6.79 -0.24
N VAL A 96 -5.90 7.90 0.19
CA VAL A 96 -5.26 9.22 0.21
C VAL A 96 -5.01 9.58 1.67
N VAL A 97 -3.77 9.93 1.99
CA VAL A 97 -3.30 10.37 3.29
C VAL A 97 -2.98 11.84 3.19
N THR A 98 -3.78 12.69 3.83
CA THR A 98 -3.56 14.13 3.85
C THR A 98 -2.93 14.50 5.18
N ILE A 99 -1.71 15.02 5.13
CA ILE A 99 -1.01 15.56 6.30
C ILE A 99 -1.30 17.04 6.39
N SER A 100 -2.00 17.44 7.44
CA SER A 100 -2.34 18.84 7.75
C SER A 100 -1.68 19.29 9.04
N GLU A 101 -1.79 20.58 9.37
CA GLU A 101 -1.32 21.13 10.65
C GLU A 101 -1.94 20.40 11.85
N THR A 102 -3.19 19.95 11.72
CA THR A 102 -3.92 19.25 12.78
C THR A 102 -3.57 17.76 12.88
N GLY A 103 -2.78 17.24 11.94
CA GLY A 103 -2.36 15.85 11.88
C GLY A 103 -2.82 15.13 10.59
N PRO A 104 -2.57 13.81 10.51
CA PRO A 104 -2.92 12.98 9.38
C PRO A 104 -4.43 12.69 9.32
N SER A 105 -5.00 12.74 8.11
CA SER A 105 -6.34 12.23 7.81
C SER A 105 -6.26 11.26 6.63
N ILE A 106 -7.07 10.19 6.67
CA ILE A 106 -6.98 9.11 5.69
C ILE A 106 -8.37 8.80 5.14
N VAL A 107 -8.45 8.73 3.82
CA VAL A 107 -9.65 8.28 3.09
C VAL A 107 -9.32 7.00 2.34
N CYS A 108 -9.88 5.88 2.79
CA CYS A 108 -9.76 4.58 2.13
C CYS A 108 -10.77 4.43 1.00
N LYS A 109 -10.40 3.72 -0.06
CA LYS A 109 -11.21 3.46 -1.26
C LYS A 109 -11.49 1.99 -1.47
#